data_AF-A0A6C0ELN4-F1
#
_entry.id   AF-A0A6C0ELN4-F1
#
_cell.length_a   1.000
_cell.length_b   1.000
_cell.length_c   1.000
_cell.angle_alpha   90.00
_cell.angle_beta   90.00
_cell.angle_gamma   90.00
#
_symmetry.space_group_name_H-M   'P 1'
#
loop_
_entity.id
_entity.type
_entity.pdbx_description
1 polymer ?
#
loop_
_entity_poly.entity_id
_entity_poly.type
_entity_poly.pdbx_seq_one_letter_code
_entity_poly.pdbx_strand_id
1 'polypeptide(L)'
;MDLHALFLRPRPDGTSLFDVFLTECQKWYDEPAHTFTEMRTRDNKKVRGDVFEEFCVQYLKHVRKLPNVWLLKDVPEELLTKLSLKRPDVGIDIVAEKDGKYYAVQCKYKKHVSHKKNVVTWKQLSTFYALVLRTGPWTQYIVMTNCDYCRHMGKKTSKDVSICLKTFQNITQEQWVQMCELEGQATGIQPVALTPDQLRAARLARFSPQSAVVDTGPAP
;
A
#
# COMPACT_ATOMS: atom_id res chain seq x y z
N MET A 1 -13.52 -3.37 -0.10
CA MET A 1 -13.36 -2.43 1.03
C MET A 1 -13.13 -1.05 0.44
N ASP A 2 -13.83 -0.01 0.89
CA ASP A 2 -13.68 1.34 0.32
C ASP A 2 -12.50 2.09 0.97
N LEU A 3 -11.46 2.37 0.18
CA LEU A 3 -10.27 3.10 0.62
C LEU A 3 -10.58 4.58 0.92
N HIS A 4 -11.59 5.16 0.28
CA HIS A 4 -12.00 6.55 0.51
C HIS A 4 -12.63 6.70 1.89
N ALA A 5 -13.55 5.79 2.24
CA ALA A 5 -14.14 5.75 3.58
C ALA A 5 -13.09 5.62 4.70
N LEU A 6 -11.96 4.94 4.45
CA LEU A 6 -10.84 4.85 5.40
C LEU A 6 -10.08 6.17 5.54
N PHE A 7 -9.90 6.90 4.44
CA PHE A 7 -9.19 8.17 4.43
C PHE A 7 -9.87 9.23 5.32
N LEU A 8 -11.20 9.21 5.38
CA LEU A 8 -11.99 10.17 6.16
C LEU A 8 -12.02 9.88 7.67
N ARG A 9 -11.49 8.74 8.13
CA ARG A 9 -11.57 8.36 9.54
C ARG A 9 -10.59 9.13 10.41
N PRO A 10 -11.00 9.52 11.63
CA PRO A 10 -10.08 10.11 12.59
C PRO A 10 -8.96 9.11 12.92
N ARG A 11 -7.71 9.60 12.93
CA ARG A 11 -6.51 8.83 13.23
C ARG A 11 -6.04 9.19 14.64
N PRO A 12 -6.46 8.46 15.68
CA PRO A 12 -5.85 8.61 16.98
C PRO A 12 -4.38 8.18 16.89
N ASP A 13 -3.48 9.00 17.43
CA ASP A 13 -2.10 8.62 17.77
C ASP A 13 -1.13 8.28 16.63
N GLY A 14 -1.11 9.06 15.55
CA GLY A 14 -0.05 8.96 14.53
C GLY A 14 -0.04 7.65 13.74
N THR A 15 -1.10 6.84 13.85
CA THR A 15 -1.30 5.62 13.07
C THR A 15 -1.32 5.93 11.57
N SER A 16 -0.65 5.12 10.76
CA SER A 16 -0.67 5.29 9.31
C SER A 16 -2.03 4.89 8.73
N LEU A 17 -2.33 5.36 7.51
CA LEU A 17 -3.54 4.95 6.78
C LEU A 17 -3.57 3.44 6.55
N PHE A 18 -2.40 2.83 6.36
CA PHE A 18 -2.30 1.39 6.21
C PHE A 18 -2.62 0.64 7.51
N ASP A 19 -2.27 1.17 8.68
CA ASP A 19 -2.63 0.56 9.97
C ASP A 19 -4.15 0.60 10.20
N VAL A 20 -4.80 1.69 9.77
CA VAL A 20 -6.27 1.80 9.77
C VAL A 20 -6.87 0.76 8.81
N PHE A 21 -6.34 0.62 7.61
CA PHE A 21 -6.76 -0.43 6.66
C PHE A 21 -6.62 -1.83 7.23
N LEU A 22 -5.48 -2.17 7.87
CA LEU A 22 -5.29 -3.47 8.51
C LEU A 22 -6.28 -3.70 9.66
N THR A 23 -6.55 -2.67 10.46
CA THR A 23 -7.52 -2.71 11.55
C THR A 23 -8.92 -2.98 11.03
N GLU A 24 -9.33 -2.35 9.93
CA GLU A 24 -10.64 -2.58 9.32
C GLU A 24 -10.74 -3.95 8.66
N CYS A 25 -9.65 -4.42 8.04
CA CYS A 25 -9.57 -5.80 7.56
C CYS A 25 -9.75 -6.81 8.71
N GLN A 26 -9.30 -6.45 9.90
CA GLN A 26 -9.43 -7.28 11.10
C GLN A 26 -10.82 -7.16 11.75
N LYS A 27 -11.38 -5.96 11.88
CA LYS A 27 -12.72 -5.73 12.49
C LYS A 27 -13.84 -6.37 11.69
N TRP A 28 -13.86 -6.16 10.37
CA TRP A 28 -14.87 -6.77 9.48
C TRP A 28 -14.92 -8.30 9.64
N TYR A 29 -13.82 -8.88 10.13
CA TYR A 29 -13.70 -10.30 10.38
C TYR A 29 -14.04 -10.72 11.81
N ASP A 30 -13.63 -9.94 12.82
CA ASP A 30 -13.85 -10.28 14.22
C ASP A 30 -15.33 -10.10 14.64
N GLU A 31 -16.19 -9.53 13.78
CA GLU A 31 -17.65 -9.48 13.96
C GLU A 31 -18.29 -10.89 13.96
N PRO A 32 -19.10 -11.22 14.98
CA PRO A 32 -19.76 -12.52 15.07
C PRO A 32 -20.65 -12.78 13.83
N ALA A 33 -20.54 -13.97 13.26
CA ALA A 33 -21.48 -14.44 12.25
C ALA A 33 -22.79 -14.80 12.95
N HIS A 34 -23.90 -14.26 12.48
CA HIS A 34 -25.22 -14.53 13.06
C HIS A 34 -25.97 -15.61 12.27
N THR A 35 -25.43 -16.07 11.13
CA THR A 35 -26.00 -17.15 10.32
C THR A 35 -24.95 -18.17 9.85
N PHE A 36 -25.37 -19.42 9.59
CA PHE A 36 -24.50 -20.47 9.04
C PHE A 36 -23.91 -20.11 7.65
N THR A 37 -24.65 -19.36 6.84
CA THR A 37 -24.21 -18.86 5.53
C THR A 37 -23.12 -17.80 5.65
N GLU A 38 -23.25 -16.89 6.63
CA GLU A 38 -22.20 -15.93 7.00
C GLU A 38 -20.96 -16.64 7.54
N MET A 39 -21.13 -17.70 8.33
CA MET A 39 -20.02 -18.46 8.88
C MET A 39 -19.15 -19.07 7.77
N ARG A 40 -19.78 -19.64 6.72
CA ARG A 40 -19.12 -20.28 5.58
C ARG A 40 -18.47 -19.29 4.60
N THR A 41 -18.96 -18.04 4.55
CA THR A 41 -18.36 -16.95 3.76
C THR A 41 -17.25 -16.21 4.52
N ARG A 42 -17.33 -16.15 5.87
CA ARG A 42 -16.37 -15.43 6.73
C ARG A 42 -15.16 -16.25 7.17
N ASP A 43 -15.22 -17.58 7.25
CA ASP A 43 -14.05 -18.45 7.49
C ASP A 43 -13.03 -18.46 6.33
N ASN A 44 -13.31 -17.67 5.31
CA ASN A 44 -12.67 -17.72 4.03
C ASN A 44 -11.39 -16.88 4.06
N LYS A 45 -10.26 -17.50 4.49
CA LYS A 45 -8.90 -16.96 4.32
C LYS A 45 -8.68 -16.33 2.93
N LYS A 46 -9.39 -16.84 1.93
CA LYS A 46 -9.43 -16.36 0.55
C LYS A 46 -9.85 -14.89 0.44
N VAL A 47 -10.92 -14.47 1.11
CA VAL A 47 -11.42 -13.09 1.03
C VAL A 47 -10.40 -12.07 1.55
N ARG A 48 -9.61 -12.44 2.58
CA ARG A 48 -8.52 -11.59 3.09
C ARG A 48 -7.39 -11.43 2.09
N GLY A 49 -7.06 -12.52 1.40
CA GLY A 49 -6.10 -12.52 0.30
C GLY A 49 -6.59 -11.60 -0.80
N ASP A 50 -7.82 -11.81 -1.26
CA ASP A 50 -8.43 -11.06 -2.37
C ASP A 50 -8.46 -9.53 -2.11
N VAL A 51 -8.92 -9.10 -0.92
CA VAL A 51 -8.93 -7.66 -0.56
C VAL A 51 -7.52 -7.07 -0.51
N PHE A 52 -6.55 -7.85 -0.01
CA PHE A 52 -5.17 -7.40 0.02
C PHE A 52 -4.53 -7.38 -1.37
N GLU A 53 -4.89 -8.31 -2.26
CA GLU A 53 -4.47 -8.33 -3.66
C GLU A 53 -5.01 -7.11 -4.41
N GLU A 54 -6.29 -6.76 -4.24
CA GLU A 54 -6.87 -5.53 -4.79
C GLU A 54 -6.13 -4.28 -4.32
N PHE A 55 -5.85 -4.18 -3.01
CA PHE A 55 -5.02 -3.09 -2.48
C PHE A 55 -3.63 -3.06 -3.14
N CYS A 56 -3.00 -4.22 -3.34
CA CYS A 56 -1.69 -4.30 -3.99
C CYS A 56 -1.74 -3.85 -5.45
N VAL A 57 -2.82 -4.17 -6.19
CA VAL A 57 -3.04 -3.66 -7.55
C VAL A 57 -3.05 -2.14 -7.54
N GLN A 58 -3.82 -1.52 -6.64
CA GLN A 58 -3.92 -0.06 -6.53
C GLN A 58 -2.58 0.57 -6.14
N TYR A 59 -1.86 -0.04 -5.21
CA TYR A 59 -0.52 0.39 -4.84
C TYR A 59 0.45 0.34 -6.04
N LEU A 60 0.42 -0.73 -6.84
CA LEU A 60 1.29 -0.87 -8.00
C LEU A 60 0.97 0.17 -9.09
N LYS A 61 -0.32 0.41 -9.34
CA LYS A 61 -0.79 1.42 -10.29
C LYS A 61 -0.41 2.83 -9.87
N HIS A 62 -0.81 3.23 -8.66
CA HIS A 62 -0.76 4.63 -8.25
C HIS A 62 0.52 5.00 -7.51
N VAL A 63 1.09 4.12 -6.70
CA VAL A 63 2.31 4.42 -5.93
C VAL A 63 3.57 4.06 -6.72
N ARG A 64 3.57 2.87 -7.35
CA ARG A 64 4.71 2.42 -8.19
C ARG A 64 4.64 2.90 -9.64
N LYS A 65 3.56 3.57 -10.04
CA LYS A 65 3.37 4.16 -11.38
C LYS A 65 3.57 3.13 -12.49
N LEU A 66 2.98 1.94 -12.31
CA LEU A 66 2.89 0.89 -13.32
C LEU A 66 1.52 1.04 -14.02
N PRO A 67 1.47 1.38 -15.31
CA PRO A 67 0.21 1.69 -15.98
C PRO A 67 -0.69 0.47 -16.09
N ASN A 68 -0.12 -0.69 -16.38
CA ASN A 68 -0.85 -1.90 -16.64
C ASN A 68 -0.62 -2.91 -15.51
N VAL A 69 -1.67 -3.21 -14.74
CA VAL A 69 -1.61 -4.12 -13.59
C VAL A 69 -2.87 -4.97 -13.58
N TRP A 70 -2.69 -6.29 -13.56
CA TRP A 70 -3.76 -7.27 -13.57
C TRP A 70 -3.57 -8.29 -12.46
N LEU A 71 -4.67 -8.68 -11.80
CA LEU A 71 -4.70 -9.94 -11.06
C LEU A 71 -4.46 -11.08 -12.06
N LEU A 72 -3.84 -12.19 -11.64
CA LEU A 72 -3.50 -13.30 -12.53
C LEU A 72 -4.74 -13.81 -13.30
N LYS A 73 -5.90 -13.82 -12.64
CA LYS A 73 -7.19 -14.20 -13.24
C LYS A 73 -7.65 -13.26 -14.37
N ASP A 74 -7.20 -12.01 -14.39
CA ASP A 74 -7.59 -10.96 -15.33
C ASP A 74 -6.51 -10.68 -16.40
N VAL A 75 -5.39 -11.41 -16.37
CA VAL A 75 -4.32 -11.26 -17.36
C VAL A 75 -4.84 -11.72 -18.74
N PRO A 76 -4.64 -10.95 -19.82
CA PRO A 76 -4.99 -11.36 -21.18
C PRO A 76 -4.28 -12.65 -21.60
N GLU A 77 -4.97 -13.51 -22.36
CA GLU A 77 -4.44 -14.84 -22.75
C GLU A 77 -3.18 -14.77 -23.62
N GLU A 78 -3.09 -13.75 -24.47
CA GLU A 78 -1.89 -13.44 -25.26
C GLU A 78 -0.69 -13.15 -24.34
N LEU A 79 -0.93 -12.41 -23.26
CA LEU A 79 0.11 -12.05 -22.31
C LEU A 79 0.51 -13.25 -21.44
N LEU A 80 -0.45 -14.10 -21.04
CA LEU A 80 -0.15 -15.36 -20.36
C LEU A 80 0.75 -16.26 -21.21
N THR A 81 0.39 -16.43 -22.49
CA THR A 81 1.18 -17.22 -23.44
C THR A 81 2.57 -16.64 -23.61
N LYS A 82 2.68 -15.31 -23.80
CA LYS A 82 3.96 -14.59 -23.93
C LYS A 82 4.87 -14.81 -22.72
N LEU A 83 4.30 -14.78 -21.51
CA LEU A 83 5.04 -14.94 -20.25
C LEU A 83 5.25 -16.40 -19.85
N SER A 84 4.80 -17.36 -20.68
CA SER A 84 4.79 -18.79 -20.37
C SER A 84 4.05 -19.12 -19.07
N LEU A 85 2.99 -18.35 -18.77
CA LEU A 85 2.10 -18.55 -17.64
C LEU A 85 0.90 -19.40 -18.05
N LYS A 86 0.34 -20.13 -17.09
CA LYS A 86 -0.90 -20.90 -17.24
C LYS A 86 -1.86 -20.53 -16.12
N ARG A 87 -3.16 -20.58 -16.39
CA ARG A 87 -4.21 -20.59 -15.35
C ARG A 87 -4.27 -22.03 -14.82
N PRO A 88 -3.81 -22.30 -13.58
CA PRO A 88 -4.43 -21.87 -12.33
C PRO A 88 -3.46 -21.16 -11.36
N ASP A 89 -3.91 -20.86 -10.15
CA ASP A 89 -3.21 -20.09 -9.12
C ASP A 89 -1.90 -20.76 -8.66
N VAL A 90 -0.79 -20.40 -9.31
CA VAL A 90 0.55 -20.90 -9.05
C VAL A 90 1.42 -19.74 -8.59
N GLY A 91 1.20 -19.26 -7.37
CA GLY A 91 2.06 -18.33 -6.62
C GLY A 91 2.42 -16.97 -7.25
N ILE A 92 1.94 -16.62 -8.44
CA ILE A 92 2.01 -15.26 -8.99
C ILE A 92 0.58 -14.75 -8.94
N ASP A 93 0.30 -13.81 -8.06
CA ASP A 93 -1.08 -13.32 -7.86
C ASP A 93 -1.36 -12.13 -8.79
N ILE A 94 -0.34 -11.33 -9.10
CA ILE A 94 -0.45 -10.13 -9.93
C ILE A 94 0.67 -10.11 -10.98
N VAL A 95 0.30 -9.67 -12.19
CA VAL A 95 1.24 -9.33 -13.26
C VAL A 95 1.10 -7.84 -13.56
N ALA A 96 2.23 -7.16 -13.67
CA ALA A 96 2.25 -5.77 -14.12
C ALA A 96 3.20 -5.58 -15.32
N GLU A 97 2.92 -4.57 -16.11
CA GLU A 97 3.66 -4.20 -17.31
C GLU A 97 3.88 -2.69 -17.37
N LYS A 98 5.07 -2.31 -17.84
CA LYS A 98 5.45 -0.92 -18.11
C LYS A 98 6.51 -0.88 -19.20
N ASP A 99 6.24 -0.18 -20.30
CA ASP A 99 7.20 0.03 -21.39
C ASP A 99 7.82 -1.28 -21.92
N GLY A 100 7.01 -2.34 -22.05
CA GLY A 100 7.44 -3.67 -22.47
C GLY A 100 8.17 -4.49 -21.41
N LYS A 101 8.30 -3.97 -20.18
CA LYS A 101 8.91 -4.66 -19.04
C LYS A 101 7.85 -5.25 -18.14
N TYR A 102 8.06 -6.51 -17.74
CA TYR A 102 7.11 -7.26 -16.91
C TYR A 102 7.57 -7.42 -15.47
N TYR A 103 6.60 -7.45 -14.57
CA TYR A 103 6.77 -7.58 -13.14
C TYR A 103 5.84 -8.68 -12.62
N ALA A 104 6.42 -9.69 -11.98
CA ALA A 104 5.65 -10.72 -11.29
C ALA A 104 5.50 -10.34 -9.82
N VAL A 105 4.31 -10.50 -9.25
CA VAL A 105 4.05 -10.10 -7.87
C VAL A 105 3.32 -11.21 -7.12
N GLN A 106 3.84 -11.54 -5.94
CA GLN A 106 3.16 -12.39 -4.96
C GLN A 106 2.72 -11.52 -3.77
N CYS A 107 1.42 -11.54 -3.50
CA CYS A 107 0.76 -10.97 -2.35
C CYS A 107 0.68 -12.01 -1.23
N LYS A 108 1.13 -11.63 -0.03
CA LYS A 108 1.00 -12.50 1.15
C LYS A 108 0.44 -11.73 2.33
N TYR A 109 -0.83 -11.94 2.60
CA TYR A 109 -1.47 -11.46 3.81
C TYR A 109 -1.32 -12.48 4.96
N LYS A 110 -0.95 -12.00 6.15
CA LYS A 110 -0.94 -12.80 7.40
C LYS A 110 -1.73 -12.09 8.47
N LYS A 111 -2.50 -12.85 9.26
CA LYS A 111 -3.15 -12.32 10.47
C LYS A 111 -2.06 -11.80 11.41
N HIS A 112 -2.20 -10.56 11.88
CA HIS A 112 -1.28 -10.03 12.88
C HIS A 112 -1.41 -10.82 14.19
N VAL A 113 -0.29 -11.04 14.87
CA VAL A 113 -0.21 -11.79 16.13
C VAL A 113 0.52 -10.88 17.10
N SER A 114 -0.16 -10.36 18.12
CA SER A 114 0.32 -9.22 18.92
C SER A 114 1.66 -9.44 19.63
N HIS A 115 2.02 -10.70 19.90
CA HIS A 115 3.18 -11.03 20.72
C HIS A 115 4.49 -11.20 19.95
N LYS A 116 4.49 -11.20 18.61
CA LYS A 116 5.71 -11.40 17.79
C LYS A 116 5.63 -10.66 16.47
N LYS A 117 6.80 -10.23 15.97
CA LYS A 117 6.94 -9.75 14.59
C LYS A 117 6.40 -10.79 13.61
N ASN A 118 5.61 -10.33 12.65
CA ASN A 118 5.06 -11.19 11.61
C ASN A 118 6.05 -11.28 10.46
N VAL A 119 6.25 -12.51 10.00
CA VAL A 119 7.29 -12.82 9.01
C VAL A 119 6.73 -13.78 7.98
N VAL A 120 7.02 -13.50 6.71
CA VAL A 120 6.82 -14.45 5.62
C VAL A 120 8.07 -15.32 5.49
N THR A 121 7.90 -16.64 5.56
CA THR A 121 9.02 -17.58 5.49
C THR A 121 9.34 -17.98 4.05
N TRP A 122 10.57 -18.44 3.80
CA TRP A 122 10.99 -18.93 2.49
C TRP A 122 10.08 -20.05 1.96
N LYS A 123 9.68 -21.00 2.82
CA LYS A 123 8.76 -22.09 2.46
C LYS A 123 7.43 -21.58 1.90
N GLN A 124 7.01 -20.37 2.30
CA GLN A 124 5.78 -19.77 1.78
C GLN A 124 5.97 -19.07 0.43
N LEU A 125 7.21 -18.75 0.05
CA LEU A 125 7.56 -18.02 -1.18
C LEU A 125 8.27 -18.91 -2.22
N SER A 126 8.66 -20.13 -1.86
CA SER A 126 9.48 -20.99 -2.71
C SER A 126 8.83 -21.28 -4.07
N THR A 127 7.51 -21.45 -4.10
CA THR A 127 6.77 -21.70 -5.35
C THR A 127 6.79 -20.48 -6.27
N PHE A 128 6.60 -19.28 -5.72
CA PHE A 128 6.72 -18.02 -6.46
C PHE A 128 8.11 -17.88 -7.09
N TYR A 129 9.17 -18.06 -6.30
CA TYR A 129 10.54 -17.97 -6.79
C TYR A 129 10.86 -19.04 -7.85
N ALA A 130 10.38 -20.26 -7.67
CA ALA A 130 10.55 -21.31 -8.68
C ALA A 130 9.87 -20.95 -10.01
N LEU A 131 8.73 -20.27 -9.96
CA LEU A 131 7.97 -19.92 -11.16
C LEU A 131 8.54 -18.72 -11.89
N VAL A 132 8.94 -17.66 -11.19
CA VAL A 132 9.58 -16.51 -11.85
C VAL A 132 10.93 -16.88 -12.49
N LEU A 133 11.57 -17.97 -12.06
CA LEU A 133 12.77 -18.49 -12.74
C LEU A 133 12.45 -19.31 -14.00
N ARG A 134 11.23 -19.83 -14.11
CA ARG A 134 10.78 -20.68 -15.24
C ARG A 134 9.87 -19.97 -16.24
N THR A 135 9.51 -18.72 -15.95
CA THR A 135 8.54 -17.90 -16.71
C THR A 135 9.12 -16.51 -16.93
N GLY A 136 8.43 -15.66 -17.70
CA GLY A 136 8.85 -14.27 -17.94
C GLY A 136 9.08 -13.96 -19.42
N PRO A 137 9.87 -12.93 -19.75
CA PRO A 137 10.96 -12.34 -18.96
C PRO A 137 10.52 -11.35 -17.88
N TRP A 138 11.05 -11.49 -16.66
CA TRP A 138 10.77 -10.60 -15.54
C TRP A 138 11.88 -9.57 -15.30
N THR A 139 11.48 -8.31 -15.18
CA THR A 139 12.34 -7.20 -14.76
C THR A 139 12.52 -7.21 -13.24
N GLN A 140 11.43 -7.39 -12.49
CA GLN A 140 11.47 -7.62 -11.06
C GLN A 140 10.43 -8.67 -10.69
N TYR A 141 10.69 -9.35 -9.58
CA TYR A 141 9.72 -10.20 -8.92
C TYR A 141 9.56 -9.69 -7.48
N ILE A 142 8.33 -9.26 -7.18
CA ILE A 142 7.99 -8.43 -6.03
C ILE A 142 7.18 -9.27 -5.05
N VAL A 143 7.60 -9.29 -3.79
CA VAL A 143 6.78 -9.85 -2.71
C VAL A 143 6.16 -8.69 -1.94
N MET A 144 4.82 -8.65 -1.90
CA MET A 144 4.03 -7.65 -1.17
C MET A 144 3.40 -8.32 0.05
N THR A 145 3.62 -7.77 1.26
CA THR A 145 3.10 -8.38 2.48
C THR A 145 2.85 -7.37 3.59
N ASN A 146 1.82 -7.63 4.41
CA ASN A 146 1.58 -6.89 5.65
C ASN A 146 2.50 -7.31 6.81
N CYS A 147 3.46 -8.19 6.57
CA CYS A 147 4.46 -8.60 7.56
C CYS A 147 5.62 -7.60 7.67
N ASP A 148 6.33 -7.61 8.79
CA ASP A 148 7.51 -6.77 9.03
C ASP A 148 8.60 -6.97 7.97
N TYR A 149 8.84 -8.23 7.60
CA TYR A 149 9.81 -8.60 6.59
C TYR A 149 9.55 -9.98 5.98
N CYS A 150 10.20 -10.24 4.85
CA CYS A 150 10.27 -11.56 4.22
C CYS A 150 11.64 -12.18 4.49
N ARG A 151 11.68 -13.48 4.81
CA ARG A 151 12.95 -14.23 4.83
C ARG A 151 13.31 -14.66 3.41
N HIS A 152 14.59 -14.52 3.09
CA HIS A 152 15.18 -14.88 1.82
C HIS A 152 16.19 -16.00 2.03
N MET A 153 16.35 -16.88 1.04
CA MET A 153 17.46 -17.83 0.99
C MET A 153 18.40 -17.42 -0.13
N GLY A 154 19.68 -17.27 0.18
CA GLY A 154 20.70 -16.82 -0.76
C GLY A 154 20.84 -15.30 -0.85
N LYS A 155 21.61 -14.84 -1.83
CA LYS A 155 21.86 -13.41 -2.07
C LYS A 155 20.70 -12.80 -2.86
N LYS A 156 20.18 -11.67 -2.38
CA LYS A 156 19.20 -10.88 -3.14
C LYS A 156 19.84 -10.30 -4.38
N THR A 157 19.10 -10.33 -5.48
CA THR A 157 19.47 -9.63 -6.71
C THR A 157 18.72 -8.29 -6.81
N SER A 158 19.05 -7.49 -7.81
CA SER A 158 18.29 -6.26 -8.13
C SER A 158 16.86 -6.54 -8.61
N LYS A 159 16.56 -7.78 -9.01
CA LYS A 159 15.22 -8.21 -9.39
C LYS A 159 14.34 -8.58 -8.19
N ASP A 160 14.97 -8.92 -7.06
CA ASP A 160 14.31 -9.28 -5.79
C ASP A 160 13.83 -8.04 -5.05
N VAL A 161 12.52 -7.76 -5.08
CA VAL A 161 11.95 -6.64 -4.33
C VAL A 161 11.00 -7.15 -3.26
N SER A 162 11.08 -6.59 -2.05
CA SER A 162 10.14 -6.87 -0.97
C SER A 162 9.50 -5.57 -0.51
N ILE A 163 8.17 -5.50 -0.60
CA ILE A 163 7.36 -4.39 -0.09
C ILE A 163 6.65 -4.94 1.15
N CYS A 164 7.13 -4.51 2.31
CA CYS A 164 6.69 -5.02 3.60
C CYS A 164 5.89 -3.94 4.35
N LEU A 165 5.42 -4.27 5.55
CA LEU A 165 4.60 -3.42 6.41
C LEU A 165 5.07 -1.96 6.46
N LYS A 166 6.34 -1.73 6.80
CA LYS A 166 6.88 -0.37 6.95
C LYS A 166 6.83 0.44 5.65
N THR A 167 6.93 -0.21 4.49
CA THR A 167 6.81 0.47 3.20
C THR A 167 5.37 0.95 2.97
N PHE A 168 4.38 0.17 3.37
CA PHE A 168 2.97 0.56 3.28
C PHE A 168 2.58 1.62 4.32
N GLN A 169 3.15 1.56 5.52
CA GLN A 169 2.94 2.59 6.55
C GLN A 169 3.46 3.97 6.13
N ASN A 170 4.46 4.01 5.23
CA ASN A 170 5.02 5.25 4.70
C ASN A 170 4.24 5.83 3.52
N ILE A 171 3.10 5.25 3.13
CA ILE A 171 2.25 5.81 2.07
C ILE A 171 1.75 7.18 2.53
N THR A 172 1.97 8.20 1.69
CA THR A 172 1.52 9.56 1.99
C THR A 172 0.01 9.70 1.77
N GLN A 173 -0.58 10.78 2.30
CA GLN A 173 -2.01 11.05 2.10
C GLN A 173 -2.34 11.24 0.61
N GLU A 174 -1.48 11.92 -0.13
CA GLU A 174 -1.65 12.16 -1.57
C GLU A 174 -1.60 10.86 -2.36
N GLN A 175 -0.68 9.96 -2.00
CA GLN A 175 -0.60 8.63 -2.61
C GLN A 175 -1.84 7.79 -2.29
N TRP A 176 -2.36 7.88 -1.06
CA TRP A 176 -3.59 7.20 -0.68
C TRP A 176 -4.80 7.71 -1.44
N VAL A 177 -4.94 9.02 -1.58
CA VAL A 177 -6.00 9.65 -2.39
C VAL A 177 -5.93 9.18 -3.84
N GLN A 178 -4.72 9.09 -4.42
CA GLN A 178 -4.53 8.55 -5.77
C GLN A 178 -4.99 7.09 -5.87
N MET A 179 -4.71 6.26 -4.86
CA MET A 179 -5.17 4.86 -4.81
C MET A 179 -6.69 4.73 -4.62
N CYS A 180 -7.37 5.75 -4.11
CA CYS A 180 -8.83 5.75 -4.00
C CYS A 180 -9.51 5.99 -5.36
N GLU A 181 -8.74 6.23 -6.43
CA GLU A 181 -9.25 6.56 -7.78
C GLU A 181 -10.26 7.72 -7.76
N LEU A 182 -10.16 8.62 -6.77
CA LEU A 182 -11.01 9.80 -6.69
C LEU A 182 -10.65 10.70 -7.86
N GLU A 183 -11.61 10.90 -8.77
CA GLU A 183 -11.53 11.94 -9.78
C GLU A 183 -11.45 13.30 -9.08
N GLY A 184 -10.23 13.81 -8.92
CA GLY A 184 -10.03 15.14 -8.37
C GLY A 184 -10.70 16.16 -9.29
N GLN A 185 -11.73 16.85 -8.79
CA GLN A 185 -12.07 18.14 -9.37
C GLN A 185 -10.85 19.04 -9.18
N ALA A 186 -10.29 19.52 -10.28
CA ALA A 186 -9.20 20.47 -10.26
C ALA A 186 -9.69 21.76 -9.58
N THR A 187 -9.47 21.89 -8.27
CA THR A 187 -9.51 23.21 -7.63
C THR A 187 -8.32 23.97 -8.18
N GLY A 188 -8.57 24.98 -9.01
CA GLY A 188 -7.57 25.79 -9.73
C GLY A 188 -6.62 26.62 -8.85
N ILE A 189 -6.37 26.17 -7.63
CA ILE A 189 -5.42 26.77 -6.70
C ILE A 189 -4.05 26.16 -7.03
N GLN A 190 -3.35 26.78 -7.96
CA GLN A 190 -1.91 26.61 -8.10
C GLN A 190 -1.27 26.98 -6.75
N PRO A 191 -0.39 26.13 -6.19
CA PRO A 191 0.36 26.52 -5.00
C PRO A 191 1.19 27.75 -5.35
N VAL A 192 0.90 28.88 -4.70
CA VAL A 192 1.70 30.10 -4.85
C VAL A 192 3.09 29.81 -4.30
N ALA A 193 4.06 29.65 -5.20
CA ALA A 193 5.45 29.52 -4.82
C ALA A 193 5.91 30.85 -4.22
N LEU A 194 6.06 30.88 -2.89
CA LEU A 194 6.60 32.04 -2.19
C LEU A 194 8.05 32.26 -2.61
N THR A 195 8.43 33.50 -2.88
CA THR A 195 9.83 33.84 -3.18
C THR A 195 10.72 33.61 -1.94
N PRO A 196 12.04 33.42 -2.10
CA PRO A 196 12.95 33.21 -0.97
C PRO A 196 12.84 34.30 0.12
N ASP A 197 12.56 35.54 -0.26
CA ASP A 197 12.41 36.65 0.67
C ASP A 197 11.09 36.62 1.44
N GLN A 198 9.98 36.22 0.79
CA GLN A 198 8.70 35.99 1.47
C GLN A 198 8.80 34.83 2.47
N LEU A 199 9.55 33.79 2.11
CA LEU A 199 9.82 32.64 2.98
C LEU A 199 10.70 33.02 4.18
N ARG A 200 11.68 33.91 3.96
CA ARG A 200 12.53 34.48 5.03
C ARG A 200 11.71 35.37 5.97
N ALA A 201 10.84 36.23 5.45
CA ALA A 201 9.97 37.10 6.25
C ALA A 201 8.97 36.29 7.10
N ALA A 202 8.34 35.26 6.52
CA ALA A 202 7.44 34.38 7.25
C ALA A 202 8.15 33.59 8.36
N ARG A 203 9.42 33.22 8.16
CA ARG A 203 10.25 32.62 9.21
C ARG A 203 10.57 33.62 10.32
N LEU A 204 11.00 34.85 9.98
CA LEU A 204 11.29 35.89 10.96
C LEU A 204 10.08 36.24 11.83
N ALA A 205 8.89 36.34 11.23
CA ALA A 205 7.65 36.62 11.96
C ALA A 205 7.28 35.56 13.00
N ARG A 206 7.74 34.31 12.83
CA ARG A 206 7.55 33.23 13.81
C ARG A 206 8.55 33.27 14.97
N PHE A 207 9.66 34.00 14.82
CA PHE A 207 10.75 34.05 15.80
C PHE A 207 10.93 35.42 16.45
N SER A 208 10.18 36.46 16.04
CA SER A 208 10.15 37.72 16.77
C SER A 208 9.28 37.60 18.03
N PRO A 209 9.82 37.87 19.24
CA PRO A 209 9.00 37.94 20.45
C PRO A 209 8.04 39.12 20.33
N GLN A 210 6.77 38.92 20.65
CA GLN A 210 5.81 40.01 20.77
C GLN A 210 6.31 40.98 21.85
N SER A 211 6.66 42.20 21.43
CA SER A 211 6.99 43.29 22.34
C SER A 211 5.82 43.49 23.31
N ALA A 212 6.08 43.32 24.60
CA ALA A 212 5.11 43.59 25.66
C ALA A 212 4.64 45.05 25.56
N VAL A 213 3.34 45.24 25.39
CA VAL A 213 2.69 46.55 25.48
C VAL A 213 2.81 47.00 26.93
N VAL A 214 3.60 48.05 27.17
CA VAL A 214 3.70 48.72 28.46
C VAL A 214 2.45 49.58 28.62
N ASP A 215 1.56 49.17 29.52
CA ASP A 215 0.36 49.90 29.92
C ASP A 215 0.75 51.06 30.84
N THR A 216 0.80 52.29 30.31
CA THR A 216 0.93 53.50 31.13
C THR A 216 -0.47 54.01 31.47
N GLY A 217 -1.00 53.57 32.61
CA GLY A 217 -2.23 54.11 33.20
C GLY A 217 -2.07 55.59 33.62
N PRO A 218 -3.17 56.37 33.66
CA PRO A 218 -3.10 57.79 33.99
C PRO A 218 -2.93 57.96 35.52
N ALA A 219 -2.05 58.89 35.90
CA ALA A 219 -1.80 59.26 37.30
C ALA A 219 -2.96 60.08 37.89
N PRO A 220 -3.26 59.93 39.20
CA PRO A 220 -4.12 60.85 39.95
C PRO A 220 -3.42 62.15 40.36
#